data_AF-A0A5B8ML64-F1
#
_entry.id   AF-A0A5B8ML64-F1
#
_cell.length_a   1.000
_cell.length_b   1.000
_cell.length_c   1.000
_cell.angle_alpha   90.00
_cell.angle_beta   90.00
_cell.angle_gamma   90.00
#
_symmetry.space_group_name_H-M   'P 1'
#
loop_
_entity.id
_entity.type
_entity.pdbx_description
1 polymer ?
#
loop_
_entity_poly.entity_id
_entity_poly.type
_entity_poly.pdbx_seq_one_letter_code
_entity_poly.pdbx_strand_id
1 'polypeptide(L)'
;MEGVDTVNSTNTTVSSSLLLQQLLFYNYYLSPTWFVAVVFIIVYKYGEGLSVNDPDQIRTAVLFLWLLAEPVRLWTGYSGNLRENVPILLVFWLLTFFVSIPVSFYFSVAQMDIQPYDKGINIVVLVMLVLELGTGVHAALKILRSQSKKYYLEEYVSGVEKIHTN
;
A
#
# COMPACT_ATOMS: atom_id res chain seq x y z
N MET A 1 35.07 -30.25 18.74
CA MET A 1 33.61 -30.07 18.63
C MET A 1 33.26 -28.63 19.00
N GLU A 2 33.89 -27.65 18.35
CA GLU A 2 33.83 -26.23 18.77
C GLU A 2 33.47 -25.30 17.60
N GLY A 3 32.99 -25.87 16.49
CA GLY A 3 32.69 -25.16 15.24
C GLY A 3 31.23 -25.22 14.79
N VAL A 4 30.35 -25.90 15.55
CA VAL A 4 28.94 -26.11 15.18
C VAL A 4 27.99 -25.22 16.00
N ASP A 5 28.42 -24.77 17.18
CA ASP A 5 27.51 -24.12 18.16
C ASP A 5 27.47 -22.57 18.08
N THR A 6 28.15 -21.94 17.13
CA THR A 6 28.25 -20.46 17.06
C THR A 6 27.60 -19.82 15.84
N VAL A 7 26.91 -20.57 14.98
CA VAL A 7 25.88 -19.97 14.11
C VAL A 7 24.65 -19.68 14.98
N ASN A 8 24.82 -18.74 15.91
CA ASN A 8 23.72 -18.06 16.55
C ASN A 8 22.90 -17.39 15.43
N SER A 9 21.83 -18.06 15.01
CA SER A 9 20.85 -17.68 14.00
C SER A 9 20.03 -16.43 14.40
N THR A 10 20.48 -15.68 15.40
CA THR A 10 19.78 -14.56 16.02
C THR A 10 20.02 -13.22 15.32
N ASN A 11 20.99 -13.12 14.41
CA ASN A 11 21.16 -11.93 13.58
C ASN A 11 20.31 -11.99 12.30
N THR A 12 18.99 -12.07 12.48
CA THR A 12 18.05 -11.94 11.36
C THR A 12 17.89 -10.48 11.02
N THR A 13 18.42 -10.06 9.86
CA THR A 13 18.22 -8.70 9.36
C THR A 13 16.74 -8.49 9.06
N VAL A 14 16.14 -7.49 9.72
CA VAL A 14 14.76 -7.08 9.48
C VAL A 14 14.61 -6.70 7.99
N SER A 15 13.68 -7.37 7.32
CA SER A 15 13.45 -7.28 5.88
C SER A 15 12.33 -6.30 5.53
N SER A 16 11.56 -5.82 6.52
CA SER A 16 10.60 -4.74 6.33
C SER A 16 11.24 -3.48 5.72
N SER A 17 10.41 -2.68 5.05
CA SER A 17 10.81 -1.44 4.39
C SER A 17 10.42 -0.23 5.23
N LEU A 18 11.42 0.51 5.73
CA LEU A 18 11.18 1.73 6.50
C LEU A 18 10.45 2.79 5.67
N LEU A 19 10.87 2.97 4.42
CA LEU A 19 10.32 4.02 3.58
C LEU A 19 8.85 3.76 3.21
N LEU A 20 8.48 2.50 2.96
CA LEU A 20 7.06 2.14 2.79
C LEU A 20 6.25 2.43 4.06
N GLN A 21 6.83 2.14 5.23
CA GLN A 21 6.19 2.42 6.52
C GLN A 21 5.95 3.91 6.73
N GLN A 22 6.91 4.77 6.35
CA GLN A 22 6.78 6.22 6.44
C GLN A 22 5.70 6.76 5.49
N LEU A 23 5.64 6.26 4.26
CA LEU A 23 4.61 6.65 3.30
C LEU A 23 3.21 6.29 3.82
N LEU A 24 3.02 5.05 4.28
CA LEU A 24 1.77 4.59 4.89
C LEU A 24 1.38 5.42 6.13
N PHE A 25 2.36 5.91 6.89
CA PHE A 25 2.14 6.82 8.01
C PHE A 25 1.59 8.17 7.58
N TYR A 26 2.19 8.80 6.57
CA TYR A 26 1.65 10.04 6.05
C TYR A 26 0.28 9.84 5.41
N ASN A 27 0.08 8.74 4.68
CA ASN A 27 -1.18 8.43 4.02
C ASN A 27 -2.32 8.16 5.01
N TYR A 28 -2.03 7.56 6.17
CA TYR A 28 -3.00 7.38 7.25
C TYR A 28 -3.67 8.69 7.71
N TYR A 29 -2.93 9.80 7.73
CA TYR A 29 -3.49 11.13 8.05
C TYR A 29 -4.01 11.86 6.80
N LEU A 30 -3.33 11.70 5.66
CA LEU A 30 -3.74 12.35 4.41
C LEU A 30 -5.11 11.86 3.93
N SER A 31 -5.38 10.55 3.98
CA SER A 31 -6.61 9.94 3.49
C SER A 31 -7.90 10.48 4.13
N PRO A 32 -8.06 10.54 5.47
CA PRO A 32 -9.26 11.12 6.06
C PRO A 32 -9.39 12.62 5.76
N THR A 33 -8.28 13.38 5.72
CA THR A 33 -8.31 14.80 5.34
C THR A 33 -8.74 15.00 3.90
N TRP A 34 -8.21 14.18 2.98
CA TRP A 34 -8.57 14.19 1.56
C TRP A 34 -10.05 13.83 1.38
N PHE A 35 -10.54 12.81 2.08
CA PHE A 35 -11.95 12.40 2.02
C PHE A 35 -12.89 13.54 2.42
N VAL A 36 -12.61 14.21 3.55
CA VAL A 36 -13.40 15.37 4.00
C VAL A 36 -13.35 16.51 2.97
N ALA A 37 -12.18 16.78 2.39
CA ALA A 37 -12.03 17.81 1.36
C ALA A 37 -12.84 17.49 0.09
N VAL A 38 -12.81 16.24 -0.38
CA VAL A 38 -13.58 15.80 -1.56
C VAL A 38 -15.08 15.83 -1.27
N VAL A 39 -15.53 15.36 -0.10
CA VAL A 39 -16.95 15.47 0.29
C VAL A 39 -17.40 16.92 0.31
N PHE A 40 -16.61 17.82 0.88
CA PHE A 40 -16.91 19.25 0.88
C PHE A 40 -17.04 19.81 -0.54
N ILE A 41 -16.10 19.48 -1.44
CA ILE A 41 -16.14 19.89 -2.85
C ILE A 41 -17.41 19.37 -3.53
N ILE A 42 -17.78 18.11 -3.29
CA ILE A 42 -18.98 17.50 -3.88
C ILE A 42 -20.24 18.21 -3.39
N VAL A 43 -20.36 18.46 -2.09
CA VAL A 43 -21.48 19.21 -1.50
C VAL A 43 -21.55 20.63 -2.05
N TYR A 44 -20.41 21.30 -2.19
CA TYR A 44 -20.32 22.63 -2.79
C TYR A 44 -20.81 22.63 -4.24
N LYS A 45 -20.34 21.68 -5.06
CA LYS A 45 -20.80 21.50 -6.45
C LYS A 45 -22.33 21.27 -6.51
N TYR A 46 -22.88 20.42 -5.65
CA TYR A 46 -24.33 20.22 -5.59
C TYR A 46 -25.09 21.49 -5.13
N GLY A 47 -24.55 22.24 -4.17
CA GLY A 47 -25.15 23.47 -3.65
C GLY A 47 -25.23 24.62 -4.65
N GLU A 48 -24.29 24.72 -5.60
CA GLU A 48 -24.28 25.75 -6.65
C GLU A 48 -25.22 25.47 -7.84
N GLY A 49 -26.08 24.44 -7.75
CA GLY A 49 -27.14 24.21 -8.74
C GLY A 49 -26.89 23.07 -9.73
N LEU A 50 -25.84 22.26 -9.54
CA LEU A 50 -25.72 20.94 -10.20
C LEU A 50 -26.78 19.92 -9.70
N SER A 51 -27.58 20.29 -8.68
CA SER A 51 -28.44 19.44 -7.84
C SER A 51 -29.56 18.63 -8.51
N VAL A 52 -30.03 18.93 -9.72
CA VAL A 52 -31.21 18.22 -10.26
C VAL A 52 -30.88 17.28 -11.41
N ASN A 53 -29.80 17.54 -12.16
CA ASN A 53 -29.40 16.77 -13.33
C ASN A 53 -27.87 16.59 -13.41
N ASP A 54 -27.15 16.41 -12.29
CA ASP A 54 -25.71 16.11 -12.35
C ASP A 54 -25.49 14.84 -13.19
N PRO A 55 -24.90 14.95 -14.39
CA PRO A 55 -24.70 13.80 -15.25
C PRO A 55 -23.62 12.85 -14.71
N ASP A 56 -22.80 13.28 -13.74
CA ASP A 56 -21.63 12.55 -13.27
C ASP A 56 -21.86 11.81 -11.94
N GLN A 57 -22.84 10.91 -11.95
CA GLN A 57 -23.15 10.04 -10.81
C GLN A 57 -21.98 9.09 -10.45
N ILE A 58 -21.05 8.88 -11.39
CA ILE A 58 -19.85 8.05 -11.21
C ILE A 58 -19.00 8.58 -10.04
N ARG A 59 -18.97 9.90 -9.84
CA ARG A 59 -18.20 10.59 -8.79
C ARG A 59 -18.51 10.06 -7.39
N THR A 60 -19.79 9.86 -7.11
CA THR A 60 -20.26 9.32 -5.84
C THR A 60 -19.91 7.83 -5.72
N ALA A 61 -20.09 7.06 -6.78
CA ALA A 61 -19.79 5.63 -6.79
C ALA A 61 -18.30 5.33 -6.55
N VAL A 62 -17.39 6.05 -7.22
CA VAL A 62 -15.94 5.90 -7.02
C VAL A 62 -15.47 6.39 -5.65
N LEU A 63 -16.13 7.40 -5.06
CA LEU A 63 -15.87 7.80 -3.68
C LEU A 63 -16.27 6.70 -2.68
N PHE A 64 -17.43 6.06 -2.88
CA PHE A 64 -17.84 4.91 -2.07
C PHE A 64 -16.89 3.72 -2.22
N LEU A 65 -16.44 3.43 -3.44
CA LEU A 65 -15.45 2.38 -3.70
C LEU A 65 -14.16 2.65 -2.90
N TRP A 66 -13.68 3.89 -2.90
CA TRP A 66 -12.52 4.29 -2.12
C TRP A 66 -12.76 4.16 -0.60
N LEU A 67 -13.92 4.58 -0.10
CA LEU A 67 -14.26 4.52 1.32
C LEU A 67 -14.20 3.09 1.88
N LEU A 68 -14.58 2.10 1.08
CA LEU A 68 -14.50 0.69 1.45
C LEU A 68 -13.09 0.13 1.31
N ALA A 69 -12.37 0.51 0.24
CA ALA A 69 -11.07 -0.06 -0.08
C ALA A 69 -9.92 0.53 0.75
N GLU A 70 -9.94 1.83 1.03
CA GLU A 70 -8.81 2.55 1.62
C GLU A 70 -8.43 2.03 3.02
N PRO A 71 -9.36 1.78 3.96
CA PRO A 71 -9.01 1.23 5.27
C PRO A 71 -8.33 -0.14 5.16
N VAL A 72 -8.84 -1.00 4.27
CA VAL A 72 -8.28 -2.33 4.01
C VAL A 72 -6.90 -2.21 3.37
N ARG A 73 -6.74 -1.31 2.40
CA ARG A 73 -5.47 -1.03 1.74
C ARG A 73 -4.41 -0.59 2.74
N LEU A 74 -4.68 0.43 3.55
CA LEU A 74 -3.74 0.90 4.56
C LEU A 74 -3.41 -0.22 5.56
N TRP A 75 -4.42 -0.92 6.09
CA TRP A 75 -4.18 -2.01 7.06
C TRP A 75 -3.31 -3.13 6.50
N THR A 76 -3.57 -3.57 5.26
CA THR A 76 -2.77 -4.60 4.59
C THR A 76 -1.36 -4.10 4.28
N GLY A 77 -1.16 -2.83 3.94
CA GLY A 77 0.16 -2.26 3.71
C GLY A 77 1.00 -2.26 4.97
N TYR A 78 0.42 -1.77 6.07
CA TYR A 78 1.05 -1.76 7.39
C TYR A 78 1.38 -3.17 7.88
N SER A 79 0.37 -4.03 7.91
CA SER A 79 0.50 -5.39 8.45
C SER A 79 1.42 -6.24 7.58
N GLY A 80 1.32 -6.13 6.25
CA GLY A 80 2.14 -6.88 5.30
C GLY A 80 3.62 -6.50 5.40
N ASN A 81 3.92 -5.20 5.50
CA ASN A 81 5.30 -4.74 5.63
C ASN A 81 5.92 -5.11 6.99
N LEU A 82 5.22 -4.86 8.10
CA LEU A 82 5.73 -5.12 9.45
C LEU A 82 5.86 -6.61 9.76
N ARG A 83 4.91 -7.43 9.29
CA ARG A 83 4.92 -8.88 9.52
C ARG A 83 5.71 -9.63 8.45
N GLU A 84 6.37 -8.92 7.54
CA GLU A 84 7.09 -9.50 6.41
C GLU A 84 6.24 -10.53 5.63
N ASN A 85 4.95 -10.22 5.46
CA ASN A 85 3.97 -11.12 4.87
C ASN A 85 3.66 -10.68 3.45
N VAL A 86 4.31 -11.33 2.48
CA VAL A 86 4.18 -11.04 1.06
C VAL A 86 2.74 -11.20 0.54
N PRO A 87 1.99 -12.26 0.88
CA PRO A 87 0.57 -12.36 0.49
C PRO A 87 -0.29 -11.18 0.95
N ILE A 88 -0.15 -10.72 2.20
CA ILE A 88 -0.91 -9.56 2.71
C ILE A 88 -0.45 -8.28 1.98
N LEU A 89 0.84 -8.12 1.75
CA LEU A 89 1.40 -6.97 1.02
C LEU A 89 0.95 -6.93 -0.44
N LEU A 90 0.67 -8.09 -1.05
CA LEU A 90 0.09 -8.18 -2.38
C LEU A 90 -1.33 -7.63 -2.40
N VAL A 91 -2.15 -7.87 -1.37
CA VAL A 91 -3.49 -7.26 -1.27
C VAL A 91 -3.40 -5.73 -1.24
N PHE A 92 -2.48 -5.19 -0.45
CA PHE A 92 -2.18 -3.75 -0.44
C PHE A 92 -1.81 -3.23 -1.83
N TRP A 93 -0.91 -3.94 -2.51
CA TRP A 93 -0.42 -3.55 -3.83
C TRP A 93 -1.55 -3.56 -4.86
N LEU A 94 -2.38 -4.62 -4.87
CA LEU A 94 -3.52 -4.75 -5.76
C LEU A 94 -4.57 -3.66 -5.51
N LEU A 95 -4.91 -3.38 -4.25
CA LEU A 95 -5.84 -2.30 -3.91
C LEU A 95 -5.28 -0.92 -4.31
N THR A 96 -3.97 -0.70 -4.13
CA THR A 96 -3.32 0.55 -4.55
C THR A 96 -3.39 0.73 -6.07
N PHE A 97 -3.06 -0.31 -6.84
CA PHE A 97 -3.01 -0.25 -8.30
C PHE A 97 -4.39 -0.24 -8.97
N PHE A 98 -5.30 -1.13 -8.56
CA PHE A 98 -6.59 -1.33 -9.23
C PHE A 98 -7.72 -0.48 -8.65
N VAL A 99 -7.57 0.07 -7.44
CA VAL A 99 -8.63 0.86 -6.81
C VAL A 99 -8.16 2.29 -6.55
N SER A 100 -7.17 2.49 -5.68
CA SER A 100 -6.82 3.84 -5.22
C SER A 100 -6.24 4.73 -6.32
N ILE A 101 -5.35 4.21 -7.18
CA ILE A 101 -4.81 4.97 -8.33
C ILE A 101 -5.92 5.33 -9.33
N PRO A 102 -6.78 4.41 -9.80
CA PRO A 102 -7.91 4.75 -10.68
C PRO A 102 -8.88 5.76 -10.07
N VAL A 103 -9.19 5.66 -8.77
CA VAL A 103 -10.02 6.67 -8.08
C VAL A 103 -9.35 8.04 -8.11
N SER A 104 -8.08 8.12 -7.68
CA SER A 104 -7.34 9.39 -7.65
C SER A 104 -7.16 9.98 -9.06
N PHE A 105 -6.96 9.13 -10.06
CA PHE A 105 -6.93 9.51 -11.46
C PHE A 105 -8.27 10.07 -11.94
N TYR A 106 -9.38 9.42 -11.61
CA TYR A 106 -10.71 9.90 -11.98
C TYR A 106 -10.96 11.31 -11.44
N PHE A 107 -10.70 11.55 -10.14
CA PHE A 107 -10.87 12.87 -9.54
C PHE A 107 -9.88 13.91 -10.09
N SER A 108 -8.71 13.50 -10.58
CA SER A 108 -7.72 14.42 -11.16
C SER A 108 -8.05 14.84 -12.59
N VAL A 109 -8.52 13.91 -13.44
CA VAL A 109 -8.55 14.13 -14.90
C VAL A 109 -9.80 13.64 -15.62
N ALA A 110 -10.67 12.82 -15.01
CA ALA A 110 -11.78 12.18 -15.73
C ALA A 110 -13.18 12.59 -15.26
N GLN A 111 -13.32 13.22 -14.09
CA GLN A 111 -14.62 13.74 -13.64
C GLN A 111 -15.14 14.83 -14.59
N MET A 112 -16.46 15.02 -14.63
CA MET A 112 -17.05 16.15 -15.33
C MET A 112 -16.89 17.42 -14.49
N ASP A 113 -16.68 18.54 -15.18
CA ASP A 113 -16.44 19.87 -14.58
C ASP A 113 -15.25 19.88 -13.59
N ILE A 114 -14.06 19.60 -14.14
CA ILE A 114 -12.81 19.60 -13.39
C ILE A 114 -12.37 21.04 -13.14
N GLN A 115 -12.22 21.40 -11.87
CA GLN A 115 -11.71 22.68 -11.44
C GLN A 115 -10.24 22.59 -10.99
N PRO A 116 -9.50 23.70 -10.92
CA PRO A 116 -8.10 23.69 -10.50
C PRO A 116 -7.88 23.10 -9.10
N TYR A 117 -8.83 23.31 -8.17
CA TYR A 117 -8.76 22.76 -6.82
C TYR A 117 -8.93 21.23 -6.79
N ASP A 118 -9.72 20.66 -7.73
CA ASP A 118 -9.85 19.21 -7.87
C ASP A 118 -8.48 18.61 -8.21
N LYS A 119 -7.78 19.19 -9.19
CA LYS A 119 -6.44 18.74 -9.60
C LYS A 119 -5.43 18.89 -8.48
N GLY A 120 -5.42 20.05 -7.81
CA GLY A 120 -4.44 20.37 -6.78
C GLY A 120 -4.47 19.40 -5.59
N ILE A 121 -5.66 19.04 -5.11
CA ILE A 121 -5.81 18.12 -3.98
C ILE A 121 -5.48 16.67 -4.41
N ASN A 122 -5.93 16.25 -5.60
CA ASN A 122 -5.79 14.86 -6.03
C ASN A 122 -4.38 14.51 -6.52
N ILE A 123 -3.61 15.46 -7.08
CA ILE A 123 -2.24 15.18 -7.53
C ILE A 123 -1.31 14.80 -6.37
N VAL A 124 -1.51 15.39 -5.19
CA VAL A 124 -0.73 15.08 -3.99
C VAL A 124 -0.97 13.63 -3.56
N VAL A 125 -2.25 13.20 -3.55
CA VAL A 125 -2.61 11.81 -3.26
C VAL A 125 -2.07 10.87 -4.32
N LEU A 126 -2.17 11.23 -5.60
CA LEU A 126 -1.68 10.41 -6.70
C LEU A 126 -0.16 10.17 -6.61
N VAL A 127 0.61 11.21 -6.29
CA VAL A 127 2.07 11.09 -6.09
C VAL A 127 2.37 10.15 -4.91
N MET A 128 1.67 10.29 -3.78
CA MET A 128 1.84 9.39 -2.63
C MET A 128 1.54 7.94 -3.01
N LEU A 129 0.44 7.68 -3.74
CA LEU A 129 0.07 6.33 -4.18
C LEU A 129 1.11 5.71 -5.14
N VAL A 130 1.70 6.50 -6.04
CA VAL A 130 2.76 6.03 -6.96
C VAL A 130 4.04 5.66 -6.19
N LEU A 131 4.43 6.47 -5.21
CA LEU A 131 5.57 6.17 -4.33
C LEU A 131 5.31 4.89 -3.52
N GLU A 132 4.12 4.74 -2.95
CA GLU A 132 3.68 3.54 -2.23
C GLU A 132 3.69 2.29 -3.12
N LEU A 133 3.25 2.41 -4.37
CA LEU A 133 3.25 1.32 -5.33
C LEU A 133 4.67 0.81 -5.60
N GLY A 134 5.60 1.72 -5.91
CA GLY A 134 6.98 1.36 -6.20
C GLY A 134 7.70 0.77 -4.99
N THR A 135 7.47 1.35 -3.81
CA THR A 135 8.12 0.93 -2.56
C THR A 135 7.49 -0.35 -1.99
N GLY A 136 6.21 -0.60 -2.28
CA GLY A 136 5.51 -1.86 -2.05
C GLY A 136 6.14 -3.02 -2.82
N VAL A 137 6.41 -2.85 -4.12
CA VAL A 137 7.12 -3.87 -4.92
C VAL A 137 8.51 -4.12 -4.35
N HIS A 138 9.25 -3.05 -4.05
CA HIS A 138 10.58 -3.17 -3.47
C HIS A 138 10.58 -3.95 -2.15
N ALA A 139 9.64 -3.63 -1.26
CA ALA A 139 9.47 -4.33 0.02
C ALA A 139 9.13 -5.81 -0.18
N ALA A 140 8.19 -6.13 -1.07
CA ALA A 140 7.81 -7.51 -1.38
C ALA A 140 9.01 -8.32 -1.89
N LEU A 141 9.78 -7.79 -2.85
CA LEU A 141 10.97 -8.44 -3.39
C LEU A 141 12.07 -8.61 -2.34
N LYS A 142 12.26 -7.61 -1.46
CA LYS A 142 13.22 -7.70 -0.35
C LYS A 142 12.85 -8.83 0.62
N ILE A 143 11.58 -8.92 1.01
CA ILE A 143 11.06 -9.96 1.89
C ILE A 143 11.22 -11.35 1.24
N LEU A 144 10.81 -11.52 -0.01
CA LEU A 144 10.95 -12.79 -0.73
C LEU A 144 12.40 -13.28 -0.78
N ARG A 145 13.34 -12.39 -1.13
CA ARG A 145 14.78 -12.71 -1.15
C ARG A 145 15.29 -13.13 0.22
N SER A 146 14.80 -12.49 1.29
CA SER A 146 15.15 -12.85 2.66
C SER A 146 14.63 -14.24 3.04
N GLN A 147 13.38 -14.55 2.69
CA GLN A 147 12.78 -15.87 2.93
C GLN A 147 13.49 -16.98 2.17
N SER A 148 13.82 -16.77 0.88
CA SER A 148 14.59 -17.76 0.11
C SER A 148 15.96 -18.03 0.72
N LYS A 149 16.69 -17.00 1.17
CA LYS A 149 17.98 -17.17 1.84
C LYS A 149 17.87 -18.02 3.10
N LYS A 150 16.83 -17.79 3.93
CA LYS A 150 16.60 -18.58 5.15
C LYS A 150 16.34 -20.05 4.82
N TYR A 151 15.51 -20.32 3.81
CA TYR A 151 15.22 -21.68 3.35
C TYR A 151 16.48 -22.45 2.93
N TYR A 152 17.33 -21.83 2.10
CA TYR A 152 18.58 -22.48 1.65
C TYR A 152 19.57 -22.74 2.79
N LEU A 153 19.65 -21.85 3.79
CA LEU A 153 20.49 -22.05 4.96
C LEU A 153 19.98 -23.21 5.84
N GLU A 154 18.67 -23.31 6.03
CA GLU A 154 18.04 -24.40 6.78
C GLU A 154 18.22 -25.76 6.08
N GLU A 155 18.07 -25.79 4.75
CA GLU A 155 18.35 -26.97 3.93
C GLU A 155 19.82 -27.41 4.04
N TYR A 156 20.76 -26.47 3.98
CA TYR A 156 22.20 -26.75 4.13
C TYR A 156 22.54 -27.32 5.51
N VAL A 157 22.09 -26.67 6.59
CA VAL A 157 22.37 -27.10 7.97
C VAL A 157 21.79 -28.48 8.26
N SER A 158 20.53 -28.72 7.86
CA SER A 158 19.90 -30.04 8.03
C SER A 158 20.56 -31.15 7.22
N GLY A 159 21.16 -30.82 6.06
CA GLY A 159 21.98 -31.75 5.28
C GLY A 159 23.27 -32.14 5.99
N VAL A 160 23.96 -31.17 6.60
CA VAL A 160 25.21 -31.40 7.36
C VAL A 160 24.95 -32.23 8.61
N GLU A 161 23.87 -31.96 9.36
CA GLU A 161 23.53 -32.71 10.57
C GLU A 161 23.33 -34.22 10.29
N LYS A 162 22.65 -34.56 9.19
CA LYS A 162 22.43 -35.96 8.78
C LYS A 162 23.72 -36.73 8.46
N ILE A 163 24.78 -36.02 8.05
CA ILE A 163 26.10 -36.62 7.76
C ILE A 163 26.83 -36.94 9.08
N HIS A 164 26.63 -36.13 10.12
CA HIS A 164 27.33 -36.31 11.41
C HIS A 164 26.64 -37.31 12.36
N THR A 165 25.37 -37.64 12.14
CA THR A 165 24.63 -38.61 12.96
C THR A 165 24.69 -40.05 12.44
N ASN A 166 25.33 -40.31 11.29
CA ASN A 166 25.64 -41.65 10.76
C ASN A 166 27.14 -41.97 10.94
#